data_AF-A0A7V2MCQ7-F1
#
_entry.id   AF-A0A7V2MCQ7-F1
#
_cell.length_a   1.000
_cell.length_b   1.000
_cell.length_c   1.000
_cell.angle_alpha   90.00
_cell.angle_beta   90.00
_cell.angle_gamma   90.00
#
_symmetry.space_group_name_H-M   'P 1'
#
loop_
_entity.id
_entity.type
_entity.pdbx_description
1 polymer ?
#
loop_
_entity_poly.entity_id
_entity_poly.type
_entity_poly.pdbx_seq_one_letter_code
_entity_poly.pdbx_strand_id
1 'polypeptide(L)'
;MRPILSLIVVAAVCAGSRGQPLKHDDVRDPTIGISIWSVHARPRGVPAWQREIDSIAGMGFGGVTILPQFFVDLRTGQVTLNDPTPNPKFGGMTDWELSAAIRRGKSLGLVVTVSPTLEAANRAVFRGHIAFNDPRPDVPESRANPDNGADSPAAEQLFWASYTRHIAHLARISQEAGADRFNIGAELAALDSDPRNARHWAQLIDAADQQFRGELGYTSVHWNVDHPAAIADIWANPKIDYISC
;
A
#
# COMPACT_ATOMS: atom_id res chain seq x y z
N MET A 1 -79.83 19.48 -35.86
CA MET A 1 -78.39 19.15 -36.03
C MET A 1 -77.73 19.20 -34.66
N ARG A 2 -77.26 18.05 -34.16
CA ARG A 2 -76.44 17.93 -32.93
C ARG A 2 -75.03 17.51 -33.37
N PRO A 3 -73.94 18.12 -32.90
CA PRO A 3 -72.61 17.59 -33.18
C PRO A 3 -72.25 16.53 -32.14
N ILE A 4 -71.67 15.44 -32.64
CA ILE A 4 -71.09 14.33 -31.89
C ILE A 4 -69.69 14.75 -31.47
N LEU A 5 -69.38 14.73 -30.18
CA LEU A 5 -68.00 14.85 -29.68
C LEU A 5 -67.30 13.49 -29.84
N SER A 6 -66.29 13.43 -30.70
CA SER A 6 -65.34 12.32 -30.74
C SER A 6 -64.26 12.53 -29.68
N LEU A 7 -64.20 11.60 -28.72
CA LEU A 7 -63.14 11.53 -27.71
C LEU A 7 -61.93 10.80 -28.31
N ILE A 8 -60.82 11.51 -28.53
CA ILE A 8 -59.54 10.90 -28.90
C ILE A 8 -58.80 10.58 -27.60
N VAL A 9 -58.62 9.29 -27.30
CA VAL A 9 -57.73 8.82 -26.24
C VAL A 9 -56.32 8.73 -26.81
N VAL A 10 -55.44 9.65 -26.41
CA VAL A 10 -54.00 9.54 -26.68
C VAL A 10 -53.40 8.69 -25.56
N ALA A 11 -53.08 7.44 -25.85
CA ALA A 11 -52.26 6.61 -24.97
C ALA A 11 -50.80 7.07 -25.08
N ALA A 12 -50.32 7.81 -24.08
CA ALA A 12 -48.91 8.11 -23.93
C ALA A 12 -48.17 6.83 -23.53
N VAL A 13 -47.47 6.21 -24.49
CA VAL A 13 -46.49 5.16 -24.20
C VAL A 13 -45.32 5.85 -23.50
N CYS A 14 -45.26 5.72 -22.17
CA CYS A 14 -44.06 6.05 -21.42
C CYS A 14 -42.99 5.03 -21.83
N ALA A 15 -42.12 5.40 -22.76
CA ALA A 15 -40.85 4.71 -22.96
C ALA A 15 -40.07 4.86 -21.65
N GLY A 16 -40.07 3.81 -20.83
CA GLY A 16 -39.24 3.76 -19.64
C GLY A 16 -37.80 4.02 -20.05
N SER A 17 -37.23 5.14 -19.58
CA SER A 17 -35.80 5.36 -19.65
C SER A 17 -35.15 4.18 -18.92
N ARG A 18 -34.54 3.26 -19.68
CA ARG A 18 -33.55 2.36 -19.09
C ARG A 18 -32.53 3.28 -18.44
N GLY A 19 -32.46 3.25 -17.10
CA GLY A 19 -31.47 4.02 -16.36
C GLY A 19 -30.12 3.77 -17.01
N GLN A 20 -29.44 4.83 -17.44
CA GLN A 20 -28.07 4.67 -17.89
C GLN A 20 -27.29 4.01 -16.75
N PRO A 21 -26.46 2.99 -17.03
CA PRO A 21 -25.54 2.50 -16.02
C PRO A 21 -24.78 3.70 -15.45
N LEU A 22 -24.66 3.79 -14.13
CA LEU A 22 -23.84 4.80 -13.49
C LEU A 22 -22.46 4.74 -14.14
N LYS A 23 -22.13 5.77 -14.91
CA LYS A 23 -20.83 5.90 -15.56
C LYS A 23 -19.90 6.43 -14.47
N HIS A 24 -18.95 5.61 -14.04
CA HIS A 24 -17.91 6.02 -13.09
C HIS A 24 -17.33 7.35 -13.57
N ASP A 25 -17.45 8.37 -12.74
CA ASP A 25 -16.78 9.65 -12.95
C ASP A 25 -15.43 9.58 -12.24
N ASP A 26 -14.37 9.33 -13.00
CA ASP A 26 -13.00 9.19 -12.49
C ASP A 26 -12.52 10.42 -11.67
N VAL A 27 -13.22 11.55 -11.75
CA VAL A 27 -12.93 12.80 -11.02
C VAL A 27 -13.77 12.94 -9.74
N ARG A 28 -14.98 12.36 -9.70
CA ARG A 28 -15.96 12.60 -8.61
C ARG A 28 -16.31 11.38 -7.78
N ASP A 29 -16.19 10.19 -8.36
CA ASP A 29 -16.53 8.96 -7.67
C ASP A 29 -15.29 8.38 -7.00
N PRO A 30 -15.34 8.02 -5.71
CA PRO A 30 -14.22 7.37 -5.05
C PRO A 30 -13.94 6.03 -5.72
N THR A 31 -12.68 5.79 -6.09
CA THR A 31 -12.26 4.47 -6.57
C THR A 31 -12.44 3.45 -5.45
N ILE A 32 -13.40 2.54 -5.60
CA ILE A 32 -13.49 1.38 -4.71
C ILE A 32 -12.42 0.39 -5.16
N GLY A 33 -11.51 0.05 -4.25
CA GLY A 33 -10.42 -0.88 -4.50
C GLY A 33 -10.31 -1.98 -3.45
N ILE A 34 -9.48 -2.97 -3.75
CA ILE A 34 -9.16 -4.09 -2.87
C ILE A 34 -7.64 -4.25 -2.74
N SER A 35 -7.20 -4.68 -1.56
CA SER A 35 -5.80 -4.97 -1.25
C SER A 35 -5.51 -6.45 -1.42
N ILE A 36 -4.46 -6.79 -2.17
CA ILE A 36 -3.97 -8.16 -2.34
C ILE A 36 -2.57 -8.33 -1.74
N TRP A 37 -2.48 -9.30 -0.82
CA TRP A 37 -1.25 -9.58 -0.08
C TRP A 37 -0.45 -10.72 -0.72
N SER A 38 0.85 -10.50 -0.96
CA SER A 38 1.69 -11.48 -1.66
C SER A 38 1.79 -12.85 -0.95
N VAL A 39 1.56 -12.92 0.36
CA VAL A 39 1.53 -14.19 1.11
C VAL A 39 0.33 -15.07 0.83
N HIS A 40 -0.81 -14.48 0.46
CA HIS A 40 -1.99 -15.24 0.04
C HIS A 40 -1.88 -15.66 -1.42
N ALA A 41 -1.09 -14.93 -2.20
CA ALA A 41 -0.70 -15.35 -3.53
C ALA A 41 0.26 -16.54 -3.49
N ARG A 42 1.22 -16.63 -2.54
CA ARG A 42 2.45 -17.48 -2.66
C ARG A 42 3.17 -17.16 -3.99
N PRO A 43 4.45 -17.52 -4.20
CA PRO A 43 5.05 -17.41 -5.54
C PRO A 43 4.35 -18.42 -6.47
N ARG A 44 3.22 -18.01 -7.04
CA ARG A 44 2.47 -18.76 -8.07
C ARG A 44 2.87 -18.31 -9.48
N GLY A 45 3.84 -17.39 -9.58
CA GLY A 45 4.35 -16.84 -10.83
C GLY A 45 3.44 -15.77 -11.42
N VAL A 46 3.98 -15.12 -12.45
CA VAL A 46 3.31 -14.06 -13.22
C VAL A 46 1.86 -14.41 -13.62
N PRO A 47 1.55 -15.61 -14.17
CA PRO A 47 0.19 -15.90 -14.61
C PRO A 47 -0.85 -15.91 -13.48
N ALA A 48 -0.45 -16.25 -12.25
CA ALA A 48 -1.36 -16.28 -11.13
C ALA A 48 -1.74 -14.87 -10.67
N TRP A 49 -0.76 -13.96 -10.62
CA TRP A 49 -1.02 -12.56 -10.34
C TRP A 49 -1.92 -11.92 -11.40
N GLN A 50 -1.68 -12.20 -12.68
CA GLN A 50 -2.54 -11.67 -13.75
C GLN A 50 -3.99 -12.17 -13.61
N ARG A 51 -4.21 -13.44 -13.29
CA ARG A 51 -5.55 -13.99 -13.04
C ARG A 51 -6.23 -13.37 -11.83
N GLU A 52 -5.49 -13.09 -10.77
CA GLU A 52 -6.04 -12.41 -9.59
C GLU A 52 -6.51 -11.00 -9.95
N ILE A 53 -5.68 -10.25 -10.69
CA ILE A 53 -6.03 -8.91 -11.19
C ILE A 53 -7.25 -8.97 -12.13
N ASP A 54 -7.35 -9.98 -12.99
CA ASP A 54 -8.52 -10.21 -13.85
C ASP A 54 -9.79 -10.45 -13.04
N SER A 55 -9.69 -11.23 -11.96
CA SER A 55 -10.79 -11.49 -11.05
C SER A 55 -11.27 -10.20 -10.38
N ILE A 56 -10.34 -9.37 -9.90
CA ILE A 56 -10.64 -8.07 -9.28
C ILE A 56 -11.36 -7.14 -10.25
N ALA A 57 -10.85 -6.99 -11.47
CA ALA A 57 -11.51 -6.18 -12.48
C ALA A 57 -12.90 -6.76 -12.85
N GLY A 58 -13.02 -8.09 -12.95
CA GLY A 58 -14.28 -8.78 -13.22
C GLY A 58 -15.34 -8.62 -12.13
N MET A 59 -14.92 -8.35 -10.88
CA MET A 59 -15.81 -7.99 -9.77
C MET A 59 -16.29 -6.53 -9.83
N GLY A 60 -15.80 -5.72 -10.77
CA GLY A 60 -16.20 -4.33 -10.96
C GLY A 60 -15.44 -3.32 -10.09
N PHE A 61 -14.33 -3.72 -9.45
CA PHE A 61 -13.45 -2.77 -8.75
C PHE A 61 -12.76 -1.85 -9.75
N GLY A 62 -12.64 -0.56 -9.38
CA GLY A 62 -11.93 0.45 -10.17
C GLY A 62 -10.44 0.58 -9.80
N GLY A 63 -10.01 -0.07 -8.71
CA GLY A 63 -8.63 0.00 -8.25
C GLY A 63 -8.17 -1.25 -7.51
N VAL A 64 -6.85 -1.38 -7.40
CA VAL A 64 -6.19 -2.47 -6.70
C VAL A 64 -4.95 -1.96 -5.99
N THR A 65 -4.76 -2.40 -4.74
CA THR A 65 -3.52 -2.20 -4.00
C THR A 65 -2.75 -3.52 -3.99
N ILE A 66 -1.54 -3.51 -4.54
CA ILE A 66 -0.62 -4.65 -4.54
C ILE A 66 0.33 -4.47 -3.37
N LEU A 67 0.40 -5.44 -2.47
CA LEU A 67 1.21 -5.35 -1.27
C LEU A 67 2.40 -6.32 -1.38
N PRO A 68 3.53 -5.91 -1.98
CA PRO A 68 4.74 -6.73 -2.01
C PRO A 68 5.32 -6.80 -0.60
N GLN A 69 5.49 -8.02 -0.10
CA GLN A 69 6.05 -8.28 1.22
C GLN A 69 7.57 -8.47 1.15
N PHE A 70 8.27 -8.00 2.19
CA PHE A 70 9.68 -8.26 2.47
C PHE A 70 9.87 -8.31 3.99
N PHE A 71 11.07 -8.68 4.42
CA PHE A 71 11.33 -9.08 5.80
C PHE A 71 12.51 -8.33 6.39
N VAL A 72 12.49 -8.11 7.70
CA VAL A 72 13.63 -7.65 8.48
C VAL A 72 14.08 -8.71 9.47
N ASP A 73 15.40 -8.93 9.52
CA ASP A 73 16.03 -9.60 10.65
C ASP A 73 16.17 -8.59 11.80
N LEU A 74 15.36 -8.78 12.84
CA LEU A 74 15.33 -7.91 14.01
C LEU A 74 16.65 -7.88 14.78
N ARG A 75 17.53 -8.87 14.64
CA ARG A 75 18.84 -8.87 15.33
C ARG A 75 19.85 -7.98 14.63
N THR A 76 19.76 -7.85 13.31
CA THR A 76 20.77 -7.18 12.49
C THR A 76 20.26 -5.91 11.84
N GLY A 77 18.95 -5.75 11.70
CA GLY A 77 18.33 -4.71 10.88
C GLY A 77 18.33 -5.02 9.39
N GLN A 78 18.88 -6.16 8.94
CA GLN A 78 18.94 -6.43 7.50
C GLN A 78 17.54 -6.66 6.91
N VAL A 79 17.24 -5.96 5.82
CA VAL A 79 16.00 -6.15 5.04
C VAL A 79 16.26 -7.06 3.84
N THR A 80 15.42 -8.09 3.66
CA THR A 80 15.52 -9.11 2.62
C THR A 80 14.17 -9.39 1.98
N LEU A 81 14.17 -9.82 0.72
CA LEU A 81 12.93 -10.21 0.03
C LEU A 81 12.26 -11.44 0.66
N ASN A 82 13.07 -12.38 1.13
CA ASN A 82 12.60 -13.63 1.75
C ASN A 82 12.79 -13.58 3.25
N ASP A 83 11.98 -14.37 3.96
CA ASP A 83 12.13 -14.58 5.39
C ASP A 83 13.57 -15.03 5.69
N PRO A 84 14.33 -14.32 6.55
CA PRO A 84 15.74 -14.61 6.79
C PRO A 84 15.97 -15.78 7.75
N THR A 85 14.91 -16.47 8.20
CA THR A 85 15.05 -17.67 9.03
C THR A 85 15.65 -18.85 8.25
N PRO A 86 16.33 -19.81 8.92
CA PRO A 86 16.96 -20.96 8.24
C PRO A 86 16.01 -21.83 7.41
N ASN A 87 14.71 -21.80 7.72
CA ASN A 87 13.66 -22.53 7.00
C ASN A 87 12.54 -21.53 6.61
N PRO A 88 12.75 -20.71 5.57
CA PRO A 88 11.83 -19.64 5.23
C PRO A 88 10.45 -20.18 4.85
N LYS A 89 9.43 -19.78 5.61
CA LYS A 89 8.03 -20.13 5.31
C LYS A 89 7.35 -19.11 4.40
N PHE A 90 7.92 -17.92 4.34
CA PHE A 90 7.37 -16.78 3.62
C PHE A 90 8.41 -16.18 2.67
N GLY A 91 7.93 -15.69 1.54
CA GLY A 91 8.74 -15.03 0.53
C GLY A 91 7.99 -13.87 -0.09
N GLY A 92 8.73 -12.86 -0.52
CA GLY A 92 8.20 -11.71 -1.21
C GLY A 92 7.85 -12.00 -2.67
N MET A 93 7.15 -11.05 -3.27
CA MET A 93 6.86 -11.03 -4.71
C MET A 93 8.13 -10.68 -5.49
N THR A 94 8.42 -11.39 -6.57
CA THR A 94 9.56 -11.04 -7.43
C THR A 94 9.30 -9.75 -8.23
N ASP A 95 10.36 -9.08 -8.68
CA ASP A 95 10.26 -7.89 -9.54
C ASP A 95 9.41 -8.12 -10.79
N TRP A 96 9.51 -9.31 -11.40
CA TRP A 96 8.73 -9.69 -12.58
C TRP A 96 7.25 -9.88 -12.26
N GLU A 97 6.94 -10.51 -11.13
CA GLU A 97 5.56 -10.67 -10.67
C GLU A 97 4.94 -9.30 -10.38
N LEU A 98 5.64 -8.42 -9.65
CA LEU A 98 5.20 -7.05 -9.35
C LEU A 98 4.92 -6.28 -10.64
N SER A 99 5.90 -6.24 -11.54
CA SER A 99 5.76 -5.55 -12.83
C SER A 99 4.58 -6.07 -13.64
N ALA A 100 4.37 -7.40 -13.68
CA ALA A 100 3.29 -7.99 -14.44
C ALA A 100 1.91 -7.73 -13.82
N ALA A 101 1.80 -7.75 -12.49
CA ALA A 101 0.56 -7.42 -11.79
C ALA A 101 0.17 -5.96 -12.04
N ILE A 102 1.12 -5.02 -11.93
CA ILE A 102 0.89 -3.60 -12.20
C ILE A 102 0.46 -3.40 -13.66
N ARG A 103 1.24 -3.88 -14.63
CA ARG A 103 0.92 -3.74 -16.06
C ARG A 103 -0.44 -4.35 -16.41
N ARG A 104 -0.80 -5.47 -15.77
CA ARG A 104 -2.11 -6.08 -15.98
C ARG A 104 -3.22 -5.18 -15.46
N GLY A 105 -3.09 -4.66 -14.24
CA GLY A 105 -4.06 -3.74 -13.65
C GLY A 105 -4.26 -2.50 -14.53
N LYS A 106 -3.15 -1.90 -14.99
CA LYS A 106 -3.19 -0.77 -15.92
C LYS A 106 -3.85 -1.11 -17.26
N SER A 107 -3.60 -2.30 -17.81
CA SER A 107 -4.24 -2.74 -19.06
C SER A 107 -5.77 -2.90 -18.96
N LEU A 108 -6.28 -3.06 -17.74
CA LEU A 108 -7.71 -3.20 -17.44
C LEU A 108 -8.36 -1.87 -17.00
N GLY A 109 -7.60 -0.76 -16.99
CA GLY A 109 -8.09 0.55 -16.57
C GLY A 109 -8.17 0.74 -15.06
N LEU A 110 -7.53 -0.13 -14.26
CA LEU A 110 -7.51 0.03 -12.80
C LEU A 110 -6.57 1.16 -12.38
N VAL A 111 -6.93 1.84 -11.29
CA VAL A 111 -5.98 2.58 -10.45
C VAL A 111 -5.15 1.56 -9.67
N VAL A 112 -3.84 1.57 -9.85
CA VAL A 112 -2.91 0.62 -9.24
C VAL A 112 -2.08 1.35 -8.19
N THR A 113 -2.25 0.93 -6.94
CA THR A 113 -1.40 1.33 -5.81
C THR A 113 -0.43 0.21 -5.48
N VAL A 114 0.84 0.53 -5.25
CA VAL A 114 1.81 -0.41 -4.68
C VAL A 114 2.08 -0.01 -3.24
N SER A 115 1.88 -0.93 -2.29
CA SER A 115 2.06 -0.67 -0.86
C SER A 115 2.99 -1.71 -0.24
N PRO A 116 4.32 -1.50 -0.35
CA PRO A 116 5.32 -2.39 0.21
C PRO A 116 5.10 -2.60 1.71
N THR A 117 5.05 -3.87 2.14
CA THR A 117 4.78 -4.25 3.54
C THR A 117 5.99 -4.93 4.15
N LEU A 118 6.55 -4.32 5.19
CA LEU A 118 7.64 -4.88 5.98
C LEU A 118 7.09 -5.85 7.03
N GLU A 119 7.74 -6.99 7.21
CA GLU A 119 7.40 -7.97 8.23
C GLU A 119 8.65 -8.38 9.01
N ALA A 120 8.50 -8.68 10.30
CA ALA A 120 9.59 -9.30 11.05
C ALA A 120 9.84 -10.73 10.55
N ALA A 121 11.08 -11.23 10.68
CA ALA A 121 11.41 -12.63 10.44
C ALA A 121 10.44 -13.57 11.16
N ASN A 122 9.98 -14.63 10.48
CA ASN A 122 8.92 -15.54 10.95
C ASN A 122 7.62 -14.83 11.44
N ARG A 123 7.43 -13.54 11.10
CA ARG A 123 6.36 -12.68 11.61
C ARG A 123 6.29 -12.69 13.15
N ALA A 124 7.46 -12.75 13.79
CA ALA A 124 7.58 -12.90 15.24
C ALA A 124 6.96 -11.74 16.02
N VAL A 125 6.89 -10.55 15.41
CA VAL A 125 6.23 -9.38 15.94
C VAL A 125 5.43 -8.67 14.85
N PHE A 126 4.32 -8.03 15.23
CA PHE A 126 3.61 -7.11 14.36
C PHE A 126 4.50 -5.95 13.92
N ARG A 127 4.45 -5.57 12.63
CA ARG A 127 5.35 -4.57 12.04
C ARG A 127 5.29 -3.21 12.74
N GLY A 128 4.14 -2.82 13.26
CA GLY A 128 4.00 -1.55 14.00
C GLY A 128 4.69 -1.51 15.35
N HIS A 129 5.25 -2.62 15.81
CA HIS A 129 6.09 -2.63 17.01
C HIS A 129 7.59 -2.64 16.69
N ILE A 130 8.01 -2.85 15.44
CA ILE A 130 9.43 -2.93 15.04
C ILE A 130 10.16 -1.63 15.41
N ALA A 131 11.25 -1.73 16.15
CA ALA A 131 12.08 -0.59 16.56
C ALA A 131 13.54 -1.05 16.75
N PHE A 132 14.51 -0.17 16.54
CA PHE A 132 15.95 -0.48 16.66
C PHE A 132 16.69 0.45 17.65
N ASN A 133 15.94 1.11 18.54
CA ASN A 133 16.43 2.20 19.38
C ASN A 133 15.70 2.31 20.74
N ASP A 134 15.49 1.17 21.42
CA ASP A 134 14.93 1.17 22.79
C ASP A 134 15.94 1.79 23.80
N PRO A 135 15.55 2.32 24.97
CA PRO A 135 14.20 2.45 25.49
C PRO A 135 13.43 3.58 24.78
N ARG A 136 12.19 3.30 24.35
CA ARG A 136 11.20 4.31 24.00
C ARG A 136 10.75 5.03 25.28
N PRO A 137 11.02 6.34 25.43
CA PRO A 137 10.75 7.05 26.68
C PRO A 137 9.26 7.17 27.03
N ASP A 138 8.36 6.84 26.11
CA ASP A 138 6.91 7.01 26.18
C ASP A 138 6.10 5.69 26.14
N VAL A 139 6.75 4.54 25.94
CA VAL A 139 6.09 3.23 25.95
C VAL A 139 6.27 2.60 27.34
N PRO A 140 5.18 2.35 28.10
CA PRO A 140 5.29 1.62 29.35
C PRO A 140 5.98 0.27 29.14
N GLU A 141 6.87 -0.14 30.03
CA GLU A 141 7.62 -1.40 29.94
C GLU A 141 6.72 -2.63 29.67
N SER A 142 5.48 -2.61 30.19
CA SER A 142 4.43 -3.62 29.91
C SER A 142 4.00 -3.76 28.42
N ARG A 143 4.34 -2.77 27.59
CA ARG A 143 4.12 -2.73 26.14
C ARG A 143 5.42 -2.74 25.35
N ALA A 144 6.58 -2.67 26.02
CA ALA A 144 7.86 -2.94 25.39
C ALA A 144 7.90 -4.43 25.05
N ASN A 145 8.00 -4.73 23.75
CA ASN A 145 8.28 -6.08 23.32
C ASN A 145 9.81 -6.23 23.27
N PRO A 146 10.44 -7.06 24.11
CA PRO A 146 11.90 -7.24 24.12
C PRO A 146 12.44 -7.77 22.79
N ASP A 147 11.56 -8.32 21.94
CA ASP A 147 11.90 -8.86 20.61
C ASP A 147 11.46 -7.94 19.47
N ASN A 148 11.41 -6.61 19.68
CA ASN A 148 11.00 -5.64 18.65
C ASN A 148 12.13 -5.20 17.71
N GLY A 149 13.38 -5.54 18.03
CA GLY A 149 14.58 -5.23 17.28
C GLY A 149 15.78 -5.06 18.21
N ALA A 150 16.98 -5.22 17.67
CA ALA A 150 18.21 -5.01 18.43
C ALA A 150 18.37 -3.51 18.70
N ASP A 151 18.38 -3.14 19.98
CA ASP A 151 18.80 -1.81 20.43
C ASP A 151 20.31 -1.66 20.23
N SER A 152 20.72 -1.31 19.01
CA SER A 152 22.10 -1.00 18.69
C SER A 152 22.20 -0.05 17.50
N PRO A 153 23.12 0.93 17.54
CA PRO A 153 23.33 1.85 16.42
C PRO A 153 23.66 1.14 15.11
N ALA A 154 24.35 0.00 15.17
CA ALA A 154 24.68 -0.79 13.98
C ALA A 154 23.44 -1.41 13.33
N ALA A 155 22.52 -1.95 14.12
CA ALA A 155 21.28 -2.54 13.61
C ALA A 155 20.33 -1.46 13.07
N GLU A 156 20.18 -0.34 13.78
CA GLU A 156 19.41 0.82 13.32
C GLU A 156 19.94 1.36 11.99
N GLN A 157 21.26 1.56 11.89
CA GLN A 157 21.89 2.03 10.65
C GLN A 157 21.68 1.04 9.50
N LEU A 158 21.87 -0.26 9.75
CA LEU A 158 21.69 -1.28 8.72
C LEU A 158 20.21 -1.38 8.29
N PHE A 159 19.28 -1.23 9.23
CA PHE A 159 17.85 -1.20 8.95
C PHE A 159 17.48 -0.05 8.02
N TRP A 160 17.75 1.19 8.40
CA TRP A 160 17.36 2.34 7.59
C TRP A 160 18.04 2.32 6.22
N ALA A 161 19.31 1.93 6.15
CA ALA A 161 20.01 1.80 4.88
C ALA A 161 19.40 0.70 3.99
N SER A 162 19.03 -0.45 4.55
CA SER A 162 18.46 -1.57 3.79
C SER A 162 17.02 -1.31 3.38
N TYR A 163 16.21 -0.76 4.28
CA TYR A 163 14.83 -0.39 4.03
C TYR A 163 14.73 0.69 2.95
N THR A 164 15.53 1.76 3.04
CA THR A 164 15.59 2.81 2.02
C THR A 164 15.95 2.27 0.64
N ARG A 165 16.97 1.40 0.53
CA ARG A 165 17.32 0.75 -0.74
C ARG A 165 16.18 -0.09 -1.29
N HIS A 166 15.47 -0.82 -0.43
CA HIS A 166 14.37 -1.68 -0.84
C HIS A 166 13.18 -0.87 -1.34
N ILE A 167 12.78 0.18 -0.61
CA ILE A 167 11.72 1.10 -1.01
C ILE A 167 12.05 1.80 -2.34
N ALA A 168 13.27 2.33 -2.49
CA ALA A 168 13.70 2.96 -3.74
C ALA A 168 13.67 1.98 -4.94
N HIS A 169 14.09 0.74 -4.73
CA HIS A 169 14.02 -0.31 -5.77
C HIS A 169 12.58 -0.61 -6.19
N LEU A 170 11.67 -0.77 -5.23
CA LEU A 170 10.25 -1.02 -5.51
C LEU A 170 9.56 0.19 -6.14
N ALA A 171 9.92 1.41 -5.73
CA ALA A 171 9.43 2.66 -6.32
C ALA A 171 9.83 2.73 -7.80
N ARG A 172 11.09 2.42 -8.13
CA ARG A 172 11.58 2.35 -9.52
C ARG A 172 10.81 1.32 -10.35
N ILE A 173 10.63 0.10 -9.84
CA ILE A 173 9.84 -0.94 -10.54
C ILE A 173 8.41 -0.47 -10.77
N SER A 174 7.80 0.17 -9.77
CA SER A 174 6.43 0.66 -9.84
C SER A 174 6.29 1.75 -10.89
N GLN A 175 7.27 2.66 -10.97
CA GLN A 175 7.36 3.69 -12.01
C GLN A 175 7.48 3.08 -13.40
N GLU A 176 8.40 2.13 -13.60
CA GLU A 176 8.65 1.46 -14.88
C GLU A 176 7.45 0.62 -15.35
N ALA A 177 6.65 0.11 -14.41
CA ALA A 177 5.46 -0.69 -14.71
C ALA A 177 4.18 0.15 -14.88
N GLY A 178 4.21 1.42 -14.48
CA GLY A 178 3.11 2.38 -14.65
C GLY A 178 2.09 2.40 -13.51
N ALA A 179 2.49 2.10 -12.28
CA ALA A 179 1.62 2.28 -11.12
C ALA A 179 1.24 3.76 -10.95
N ASP A 180 0.03 4.03 -10.45
CA ASP A 180 -0.45 5.39 -10.21
C ASP A 180 0.02 5.92 -8.85
N ARG A 181 0.10 5.00 -7.87
CA ARG A 181 0.39 5.34 -6.48
C ARG A 181 1.44 4.39 -5.88
N PHE A 182 2.26 4.92 -4.99
CA PHE A 182 3.25 4.13 -4.26
C PHE A 182 3.34 4.57 -2.79
N ASN A 183 3.08 3.66 -1.86
CA ASN A 183 3.31 3.92 -0.44
C ASN A 183 4.77 3.65 -0.09
N ILE A 184 5.34 4.50 0.75
CA ILE A 184 6.72 4.34 1.22
C ILE A 184 6.83 3.36 2.40
N GLY A 185 5.71 3.04 3.04
CA GLY A 185 5.60 2.13 4.17
C GLY A 185 4.15 1.90 4.60
N ALA A 186 3.97 0.91 5.47
CA ALA A 186 2.67 0.54 6.00
C ALA A 186 2.78 0.12 7.47
N GLU A 187 1.98 0.74 8.33
CA GLU A 187 1.74 0.38 9.73
C GLU A 187 2.99 0.31 10.60
N LEU A 188 4.03 1.13 10.37
CA LEU A 188 5.29 1.11 11.12
C LEU A 188 5.26 2.00 12.37
N ALA A 189 4.17 1.93 13.14
CA ALA A 189 3.86 2.90 14.22
C ALA A 189 5.03 3.22 15.16
N ALA A 190 5.80 2.22 15.58
CA ALA A 190 6.97 2.39 16.42
C ALA A 190 8.07 3.26 15.78
N LEU A 191 8.29 3.12 14.47
CA LEU A 191 9.25 3.92 13.71
C LEU A 191 8.69 5.31 13.39
N ASP A 192 7.39 5.41 13.11
CA ASP A 192 6.68 6.64 12.77
C ASP A 192 6.53 7.58 13.98
N SER A 193 6.42 7.01 15.19
CA SER A 193 6.17 7.76 16.42
C SER A 193 7.44 8.30 17.06
N ASP A 194 8.60 7.88 16.60
CA ASP A 194 9.86 8.24 17.21
C ASP A 194 10.53 9.41 16.47
N PRO A 195 10.61 10.61 17.06
CA PRO A 195 11.19 11.78 16.41
C PRO A 195 12.69 11.62 16.12
N ARG A 196 13.39 10.64 16.71
CA ARG A 196 14.79 10.32 16.35
C ARG A 196 14.89 9.79 14.90
N ASN A 197 13.80 9.26 14.35
CA ASN A 197 13.73 8.74 12.99
C ASN A 197 13.44 9.80 11.93
N ALA A 198 13.17 11.06 12.30
CA ALA A 198 12.82 12.14 11.36
C ALA A 198 13.77 12.23 10.15
N ARG A 199 15.09 12.20 10.41
CA ARG A 199 16.10 12.26 9.35
C ARG A 199 16.05 11.03 8.42
N HIS A 200 15.70 9.88 8.95
CA HIS A 200 15.65 8.63 8.20
C HIS A 200 14.41 8.58 7.31
N TRP A 201 13.27 9.05 7.83
CA TRP A 201 12.06 9.26 7.04
C TRP A 201 12.28 10.24 5.89
N ALA A 202 12.89 11.40 6.16
CA ALA A 202 13.20 12.37 5.10
C ALA A 202 14.06 11.76 3.99
N GLN A 203 15.12 11.01 4.35
CA GLN A 203 15.99 10.33 3.38
C GLN A 203 15.25 9.26 2.57
N LEU A 204 14.36 8.51 3.21
CA LEU A 204 13.57 7.47 2.55
C LEU A 204 12.54 8.06 1.59
N ILE A 205 11.86 9.13 1.99
CA ILE A 205 10.92 9.90 1.15
C ILE A 205 11.66 10.45 -0.08
N ASP A 206 12.82 11.08 0.12
CA ASP A 206 13.64 11.60 -0.97
C ASP A 206 14.08 10.50 -1.94
N ALA A 207 14.46 9.33 -1.42
CA ALA A 207 14.85 8.20 -2.26
C ALA A 207 13.68 7.63 -3.07
N ALA A 208 12.47 7.59 -2.52
CA ALA A 208 11.27 7.16 -3.24
C ALA A 208 10.85 8.18 -4.31
N ASP A 209 10.79 9.47 -3.96
CA ASP A 209 10.46 10.59 -4.84
C ASP A 209 11.44 10.71 -6.02
N GLN A 210 12.72 10.37 -5.84
CA GLN A 210 13.65 10.32 -6.98
C GLN A 210 13.28 9.25 -8.03
N GLN A 211 12.61 8.17 -7.62
CA GLN A 211 12.33 7.02 -8.47
C GLN A 211 10.89 6.97 -9.00
N PHE A 212 9.94 7.62 -8.33
CA PHE A 212 8.51 7.55 -8.64
C PHE A 212 7.89 8.94 -8.73
N ARG A 213 7.14 9.19 -9.80
CA ARG A 213 6.51 10.48 -10.16
C ARG A 213 4.99 10.48 -10.03
N GLY A 214 4.39 9.32 -9.74
CA GLY A 214 2.97 9.24 -9.37
C GLY A 214 2.77 9.71 -7.92
N GLU A 215 1.59 9.45 -7.37
CA GLU A 215 1.28 9.89 -6.01
C GLU A 215 2.03 9.04 -4.98
N LEU A 216 2.80 9.69 -4.12
CA LEU A 216 3.48 9.05 -3.00
C LEU A 216 2.62 9.13 -1.74
N GLY A 217 2.56 8.03 -1.00
CA GLY A 217 1.76 7.96 0.21
C GLY A 217 2.37 7.16 1.34
N TYR A 218 1.61 7.05 2.41
CA TYR A 218 1.93 6.21 3.57
C TYR A 218 0.66 5.57 4.13
N THR A 219 0.71 4.29 4.48
CA THR A 219 -0.39 3.62 5.19
C THR A 219 -0.13 3.63 6.69
N SER A 220 -0.87 4.43 7.46
CA SER A 220 -0.78 4.44 8.92
C SER A 220 -1.62 3.34 9.54
N VAL A 221 -1.21 2.84 10.70
CA VAL A 221 -2.10 2.02 11.52
C VAL A 221 -3.11 2.91 12.24
N HIS A 222 -4.33 2.44 12.42
CA HIS A 222 -5.43 3.30 12.89
C HIS A 222 -5.18 4.01 14.23
N TRP A 223 -4.42 3.40 15.15
CA TRP A 223 -4.09 4.00 16.45
C TRP A 223 -2.90 4.96 16.42
N ASN A 224 -2.30 5.19 15.25
CA ASN A 224 -1.14 6.05 15.06
C ASN A 224 -1.41 7.22 14.10
N VAL A 225 -2.62 7.34 13.55
CA VAL A 225 -2.98 8.32 12.50
C VAL A 225 -3.03 9.78 12.98
N ASP A 226 -2.91 10.03 14.27
CA ASP A 226 -2.87 11.36 14.87
C ASP A 226 -1.58 11.61 15.68
N HIS A 227 -0.58 10.72 15.58
CA HIS A 227 0.66 10.87 16.35
C HIS A 227 1.49 12.08 15.88
N PRO A 228 1.89 13.01 16.78
CA PRO A 228 2.58 14.25 16.39
C PRO A 228 3.86 14.07 15.58
N ALA A 229 4.68 13.05 15.91
CA ALA A 229 5.90 12.76 15.16
C ALA A 229 5.58 12.26 13.74
N ALA A 230 4.58 11.40 13.58
CA ALA A 230 4.18 10.90 12.27
C ALA A 230 3.61 12.02 11.39
N ILE A 231 2.84 12.95 11.99
CA ILE A 231 2.39 14.18 11.31
C ILE A 231 3.61 14.98 10.82
N ALA A 232 4.54 15.28 11.72
CA ALA A 232 5.65 16.19 11.43
C ALA A 232 6.64 15.61 10.41
N ASP A 233 6.98 14.32 10.55
CA ASP A 233 8.11 13.70 9.84
C ASP A 233 7.69 13.04 8.51
N ILE A 234 6.42 12.63 8.40
CA ILE A 234 5.90 11.94 7.21
C ILE A 234 4.79 12.75 6.55
N TRP A 235 3.68 13.02 7.25
CA TRP A 235 2.47 13.56 6.58
C TRP A 235 2.60 15.01 6.14
N ALA A 236 3.34 15.81 6.90
CA ALA A 236 3.62 17.20 6.55
C ALA A 236 4.72 17.34 5.49
N ASN A 237 5.36 16.24 5.07
CA ASN A 237 6.36 16.29 4.01
C ASN A 237 5.65 16.61 2.67
N PRO A 238 6.07 17.67 1.95
CA PRO A 238 5.39 18.10 0.72
C PRO A 238 5.48 17.08 -0.44
N LYS A 239 6.25 16.02 -0.29
CA LYS A 239 6.37 14.91 -1.25
C LYS A 239 5.43 13.75 -0.94
N ILE A 240 4.65 13.84 0.14
CA ILE A 240 3.62 12.85 0.48
C ILE A 240 2.27 13.45 0.12
N ASP A 241 1.61 12.83 -0.85
CA ASP A 241 0.37 13.31 -1.45
C ASP A 241 -0.87 12.82 -0.69
N TYR A 242 -0.79 11.64 -0.06
CA TYR A 242 -1.93 11.04 0.65
C TYR A 242 -1.51 10.11 1.79
N ILE A 243 -2.40 10.01 2.78
CA ILE A 243 -2.31 9.06 3.89
C ILE A 243 -3.51 8.13 3.85
N SER A 244 -3.28 6.83 4.05
CA SER A 244 -4.33 5.83 4.18
C SER A 244 -4.27 5.12 5.54
N CYS A 245 -5.37 4.49 5.94
CA CYS A 245 -5.48 3.60 7.11
C CYS A 245 -6.21 2.31 6.73
#